data_AF-A0A0F7TWY8-F1
#
_entry.id   AF-A0A0F7TWY8-F1
#
_cell.length_a   1.000
_cell.length_b   1.000
_cell.length_c   1.000
_cell.angle_alpha   90.00
_cell.angle_beta   90.00
_cell.angle_gamma   90.00
#
_symmetry.space_group_name_H-M   'P 1'
#
loop_
_entity.id
_entity.type
_entity.pdbx_description
1 polymer ?
#
loop_
_entity_poly.entity_id
_entity_poly.type
_entity_poly.pdbx_seq_one_letter_code
_entity_poly.pdbx_strand_id
1 'polypeptide(L)'
;MLPNNEVRVPPPRAAAQSAAPRDITAEFTEAASRLRTGQLVKDEMFTLFEAVGALEIMDSKMDSGYIAPGENHAQALEHDYDVRRDLTPEEVVGLMDQLLCHEMAWHMGHPLSQTLFTSIYIDKLLWPAPRTMEDARFDRVPSENPLVGLVLRTYCLALIKACDFVHARVASEYFYEEEDFVTQLYNRHLLSSFDSSHFYRLLDQAITWIESQEGINEKLRDAIRSRLQLRWEFLAAVDQDLELLDTGSTDSFESCLNLLKPVTETFPLGKAVPEAFSLKLQRKLASTVPPRPIVHIKQEDALAHMKRLCQDAIDMQQILKYRGPSNFKTAVWTLLSRKPQPSVYIRSLLQALIVSGMTILAAVPVRQFLYDDLAELVLPSSILLRANTDEVELPSDPRFRIAQIMEGLLLTPYAPPA
;
A
#
# COMPACT_ATOMS: atom_id res chain seq x y z
N MET A 1 20.97 14.48 46.55
CA MET A 1 21.66 15.17 45.44
C MET A 1 22.93 14.41 45.14
N LEU A 2 22.94 13.67 44.03
CA LEU A 2 24.12 13.02 43.45
C LEU A 2 24.23 13.55 42.01
N PRO A 3 25.44 13.87 41.53
CA PRO A 3 25.64 14.52 40.24
C PRO A 3 25.34 13.57 39.08
N ASN A 4 24.58 14.07 38.12
CA ASN A 4 23.94 13.35 37.03
C ASN A 4 24.88 13.23 35.80
N ASN A 5 26.09 12.69 35.98
CA ASN A 5 27.16 12.76 34.97
C ASN A 5 27.70 11.41 34.49
N GLU A 6 26.87 10.37 34.45
CA GLU A 6 27.24 9.11 33.77
C GLU A 6 26.16 8.70 32.76
N VAL A 7 26.30 9.20 31.53
CA VAL A 7 25.60 8.65 30.37
C VAL A 7 26.24 7.28 30.08
N ARG A 8 25.55 6.19 30.42
CA ARG A 8 25.97 4.83 30.04
C ARG A 8 25.82 4.66 28.53
N VAL A 9 26.94 4.68 27.82
CA VAL A 9 27.02 4.35 26.39
C VAL A 9 26.78 2.83 26.23
N PRO A 10 25.90 2.37 25.32
CA PRO A 10 25.72 0.95 25.05
C PRO A 10 26.98 0.35 24.41
N PRO A 11 27.27 -0.96 24.61
CA PRO A 11 28.48 -1.57 24.06
C PRO A 11 28.42 -1.58 22.52
N PRO A 12 29.55 -1.34 21.84
CA PRO A 12 29.60 -1.30 20.39
C PRO A 12 29.32 -2.68 19.81
N ARG A 13 28.40 -2.76 18.84
CA ARG A 13 28.23 -3.94 17.98
C ARG A 13 29.56 -4.21 17.27
N ALA A 14 30.00 -5.47 17.30
CA ALA A 14 31.29 -5.91 16.78
C ALA A 14 31.59 -5.34 15.38
N ALA A 15 32.58 -4.45 15.32
CA ALA A 15 33.00 -3.76 14.10
C ALA A 15 34.04 -4.60 13.35
N ALA A 16 33.82 -4.75 12.04
CA ALA A 16 34.89 -5.06 11.11
C ALA A 16 35.79 -3.82 10.96
N GLN A 17 37.11 -4.03 11.12
CA GLN A 17 38.23 -3.10 11.02
C GLN A 17 38.38 -2.05 12.14
N SER A 18 39.56 -2.09 12.75
CA SER A 18 39.94 -1.45 14.01
C SER A 18 40.35 0.02 13.85
N ALA A 19 39.38 0.93 13.86
CA ALA A 19 39.62 2.31 14.24
C ALA A 19 39.07 2.51 15.66
N ALA A 20 39.94 2.72 16.64
CA ALA A 20 39.49 3.11 17.97
C ALA A 20 38.88 4.52 17.89
N PRO A 21 37.64 4.73 18.36
CA PRO A 21 37.02 6.06 18.33
C PRO A 21 37.82 7.01 19.23
N ARG A 22 38.20 8.18 18.69
CA ARG A 22 38.83 9.28 19.44
C ARG A 22 37.76 10.29 19.81
N ASP A 23 37.65 10.59 21.10
CA ASP A 23 36.79 11.66 21.59
C ASP A 23 37.36 13.03 21.20
N ILE A 24 36.55 13.85 20.52
CA ILE A 24 36.89 15.21 20.10
C ILE A 24 35.96 16.26 20.71
N THR A 25 35.18 15.91 21.74
CA THR A 25 34.17 16.79 22.35
C THR A 25 34.78 18.11 22.82
N ALA A 26 35.93 18.06 23.50
CA ALA A 26 36.60 19.26 24.01
C ALA A 26 37.11 20.18 22.89
N GLU A 27 37.78 19.60 21.88
CA GLU A 27 38.33 20.33 20.73
C GLU A 27 37.21 21.00 19.91
N PHE A 28 36.11 20.29 19.70
CA PHE A 28 34.95 20.80 18.96
C PHE A 28 34.24 21.92 19.74
N THR A 29 34.06 21.75 21.06
CA THR A 29 33.44 22.78 21.92
C THR A 29 34.29 24.06 21.96
N GLU A 30 35.62 23.93 22.06
CA GLU A 30 36.53 25.08 22.03
C GLU A 30 36.46 25.80 20.67
N ALA A 31 36.49 25.07 19.56
CA ALA A 31 36.38 25.65 18.23
C ALA A 31 35.04 26.38 18.02
N ALA A 32 33.93 25.77 18.43
CA ALA A 32 32.60 26.37 18.35
C ALA A 32 32.47 27.65 19.20
N SER A 33 33.13 27.72 20.36
CA SER A 33 33.11 28.91 21.24
C SER A 33 33.71 30.17 20.61
N ARG A 34 34.52 30.02 19.56
CA ARG A 34 35.16 31.13 18.83
C ARG A 34 34.25 31.74 17.75
N LEU A 35 33.10 31.12 17.45
CA LEU A 35 32.13 31.63 16.50
C LEU A 35 31.35 32.81 17.08
N ARG A 36 31.15 33.85 16.28
CA ARG A 36 30.28 34.99 16.63
C ARG A 36 28.82 34.65 16.33
N THR A 37 27.90 35.27 17.07
CA THR A 37 26.46 35.17 16.81
C THR A 37 26.15 35.49 15.33
N GLY A 38 25.41 34.61 14.67
CA GLY A 38 25.08 34.72 13.25
C GLY A 38 26.09 34.06 12.29
N GLN A 39 27.22 33.52 12.79
CA GLN A 39 28.12 32.70 11.99
C GLN A 39 27.69 31.23 12.03
N LEU A 40 27.80 30.56 10.88
CA LEU A 40 27.53 29.15 10.72
C LEU A 40 28.66 28.52 9.90
N VAL A 41 29.18 27.39 10.39
CA VAL A 41 30.14 26.56 9.65
C VAL A 41 29.34 25.45 8.97
N LYS A 42 29.36 25.44 7.65
CA LYS A 42 28.71 24.44 6.80
C LYS A 42 29.52 24.26 5.52
N ASP A 43 29.24 23.20 4.79
CA ASP A 43 29.72 23.07 3.41
C ASP A 43 29.20 24.25 2.55
N GLU A 44 29.99 24.66 1.54
CA GLU A 44 29.64 25.79 0.68
C GLU A 44 28.33 25.53 -0.09
N MET A 45 28.14 24.29 -0.56
CA MET A 45 26.99 23.88 -1.38
C MET A 45 25.73 23.57 -0.56
N PHE A 46 25.86 23.26 0.74
CA PHE A 46 24.71 22.97 1.60
C PHE A 46 23.87 24.23 1.83
N THR A 47 22.57 24.18 1.51
CA THR A 47 21.69 25.34 1.66
C THR A 47 20.95 25.29 3.00
N LEU A 48 20.66 26.46 3.58
CA LEU A 48 19.84 26.51 4.80
C LEU A 48 18.39 26.07 4.58
N PHE A 49 17.93 26.09 3.33
CA PHE A 49 16.60 25.60 2.97
C PHE A 49 16.53 24.07 3.16
N GLU A 50 17.58 23.34 2.80
CA GLU A 50 17.67 21.88 3.05
C GLU A 50 17.65 21.56 4.55
N ALA A 51 18.18 22.44 5.40
CA ALA A 51 18.16 22.27 6.85
C ALA A 51 16.76 22.39 7.47
N VAL A 52 15.77 22.98 6.78
CA VAL A 52 14.40 23.15 7.30
C VAL A 52 13.70 21.81 7.55
N GLY A 53 14.09 20.76 6.82
CA GLY A 53 13.56 19.41 7.00
C GLY A 53 14.27 18.57 8.08
N ALA A 54 15.26 19.13 8.78
CA ALA A 54 16.02 18.39 9.78
C ALA A 54 15.17 18.04 11.02
N LEU A 55 15.36 16.83 11.55
CA LEU A 55 14.78 16.42 12.83
C LEU A 55 15.66 16.88 13.99
N GLU A 56 15.02 17.40 15.04
CA GLU A 56 15.69 17.80 16.27
C GLU A 56 15.61 16.66 17.30
N ILE A 57 16.77 16.11 17.68
CA ILE A 57 16.87 15.05 18.69
C ILE A 57 16.50 15.63 20.06
N MET A 58 15.82 14.85 20.89
CA MET A 58 15.28 15.24 22.20
C MET A 58 14.08 16.20 22.16
N ASP A 59 13.62 16.64 20.99
CA ASP A 59 12.35 17.36 20.88
C ASP A 59 11.17 16.38 20.84
N SER A 60 10.20 16.56 21.74
CA SER A 60 9.05 15.66 21.87
C SER A 60 8.14 15.54 20.64
N LYS A 61 8.21 16.47 19.70
CA LYS A 61 7.40 16.49 18.47
C LYS A 61 8.20 16.06 17.24
N MET A 62 9.51 16.29 17.23
CA MET A 62 10.38 16.00 16.08
C MET A 62 11.11 14.65 16.22
N ASP A 63 11.45 14.24 17.44
CA ASP A 63 12.19 13.02 17.71
C ASP A 63 11.24 11.85 18.01
N SER A 64 11.13 10.91 17.07
CA SER A 64 10.37 9.68 17.27
C SER A 64 10.93 8.85 18.43
N GLY A 65 12.25 8.92 18.66
CA GLY A 65 12.99 8.27 19.74
C GLY A 65 12.86 8.95 21.11
N TYR A 66 12.15 10.08 21.21
CA TYR A 66 11.96 10.79 22.48
C TYR A 66 11.28 9.90 23.52
N ILE A 67 11.92 9.79 24.69
CA ILE A 67 11.43 9.06 25.86
C ILE A 67 10.96 10.08 26.89
N ALA A 68 9.69 10.03 27.28
CA ALA A 68 9.14 10.99 28.22
C ALA A 68 9.76 10.83 29.63
N PRO A 69 9.89 11.92 30.42
CA PRO A 69 10.40 11.85 31.78
C PRO A 69 9.57 10.87 32.63
N GLY A 70 10.21 9.77 33.09
CA GLY A 70 9.56 8.71 33.87
C GLY A 70 9.30 7.40 33.11
N GLU A 71 9.52 7.37 31.79
CA GLU A 71 9.49 6.14 30.98
C GLU A 71 10.91 5.52 30.96
N ASN A 72 11.06 4.27 31.38
CA ASN A 72 12.36 3.58 31.32
C ASN A 72 12.70 3.17 29.87
N HIS A 73 13.99 3.09 29.51
CA HIS A 73 14.45 2.68 28.17
C HIS A 73 13.85 1.32 27.71
N ALA A 74 13.68 0.37 28.63
CA ALA A 74 13.03 -0.91 28.32
C ALA A 74 11.53 -0.74 27.99
N GLN A 75 10.81 0.07 28.78
CA GLN A 75 9.39 0.39 28.58
C GLN A 75 9.14 1.28 27.35
N ALA A 76 10.17 1.99 26.89
CA ALA A 76 10.10 2.82 25.70
C ALA A 76 10.21 2.00 24.39
N LEU A 77 10.90 0.85 24.44
CA LEU A 77 11.16 -0.02 23.28
C LEU A 77 10.23 -1.24 23.22
N GLU A 78 9.77 -1.71 24.37
CA GLU A 78 8.78 -2.79 24.48
C GLU A 78 7.40 -2.23 24.79
N HIS A 79 6.39 -2.87 24.19
CA HIS A 79 4.99 -2.57 24.44
C HIS A 79 4.50 -3.45 25.58
N ASP A 80 3.70 -2.90 26.49
CA ASP A 80 3.14 -3.64 27.64
C ASP A 80 2.08 -4.67 27.23
N TYR A 81 1.76 -4.77 25.94
CA TYR A 81 0.76 -5.67 25.39
C TYR A 81 1.35 -7.04 25.05
N ASP A 82 0.85 -8.08 25.70
CA ASP A 82 1.19 -9.47 25.38
C ASP A 82 0.32 -10.01 24.25
N VAL A 83 0.94 -10.28 23.11
CA VAL A 83 0.30 -10.89 21.93
C VAL A 83 -0.09 -12.36 22.15
N ARG A 84 0.38 -12.98 23.24
CA ARG A 84 0.04 -14.37 23.63
C ARG A 84 -1.20 -14.48 24.49
N ARG A 85 -1.71 -13.36 25.00
CA ARG A 85 -2.88 -13.39 25.88
C ARG A 85 -4.05 -14.07 25.15
N ASP A 86 -4.85 -14.81 25.89
CA ASP A 86 -6.07 -15.37 25.35
C ASP A 86 -7.01 -14.24 24.96
N LEU A 87 -7.41 -14.24 23.69
CA LEU A 87 -8.39 -13.32 23.15
C LEU A 87 -9.74 -14.00 23.10
N THR A 88 -10.78 -13.25 23.45
CA THR A 88 -12.15 -13.72 23.22
C THR A 88 -12.50 -13.61 21.72
N PRO A 89 -13.49 -14.38 21.21
CA PRO A 89 -13.93 -14.24 19.83
C PRO A 89 -14.37 -12.80 19.48
N GLU A 90 -14.99 -12.09 20.42
CA GLU A 90 -15.36 -10.67 20.28
C GLU A 90 -14.12 -9.78 20.07
N GLU A 91 -13.04 -10.02 20.82
CA GLU A 91 -11.79 -9.27 20.69
C GLU A 91 -11.10 -9.55 19.34
N VAL A 92 -11.16 -10.79 18.85
CA VAL A 92 -10.66 -11.14 17.51
C VAL A 92 -11.44 -10.41 16.42
N VAL A 93 -12.78 -10.38 16.52
CA VAL A 93 -13.64 -9.62 15.62
C VAL A 93 -13.27 -8.12 15.64
N GLY A 94 -13.15 -7.53 16.84
CA GLY A 94 -12.78 -6.13 16.99
C GLY A 94 -11.39 -5.79 16.43
N LEU A 95 -10.42 -6.70 16.56
CA LEU A 95 -9.09 -6.54 15.97
C LEU A 95 -9.12 -6.60 14.44
N MET A 96 -9.85 -7.56 13.86
CA MET A 96 -10.03 -7.65 12.40
C MET A 96 -10.69 -6.37 11.84
N ASP A 97 -11.70 -5.84 12.53
CA ASP A 97 -12.41 -4.63 12.12
C ASP A 97 -11.52 -3.38 12.21
N GLN A 98 -10.73 -3.25 13.27
CA GLN A 98 -9.79 -2.14 13.41
C GLN A 98 -8.69 -2.20 12.36
N LEU A 99 -8.19 -3.40 12.03
CA LEU A 99 -7.21 -3.62 10.98
C LEU A 99 -7.77 -3.29 9.59
N LEU A 100 -9.02 -3.67 9.30
CA LEU A 100 -9.71 -3.27 8.07
C LEU A 100 -9.84 -1.74 7.98
N CYS A 101 -10.16 -1.07 9.08
CA CYS A 101 -10.21 0.39 9.12
C CYS A 101 -8.84 1.02 8.84
N HIS A 102 -7.76 0.48 9.40
CA HIS A 102 -6.41 0.95 9.12
C HIS A 102 -5.97 0.69 7.68
N GLU A 103 -6.33 -0.45 7.10
CA GLU A 103 -6.10 -0.74 5.68
C GLU A 103 -6.83 0.28 4.80
N MET A 104 -8.12 0.54 5.06
CA MET A 104 -8.89 1.53 4.29
C MET A 104 -8.36 2.96 4.50
N ALA A 105 -7.88 3.30 5.70
CA ALA A 105 -7.21 4.58 5.92
C ALA A 105 -5.93 4.71 5.08
N TRP A 106 -5.17 3.63 4.91
CA TRP A 106 -4.02 3.62 4.00
C TRP A 106 -4.44 3.79 2.54
N HIS A 107 -5.50 3.11 2.08
CA HIS A 107 -6.09 3.34 0.76
C HIS A 107 -6.60 4.78 0.54
N MET A 108 -6.93 5.51 1.62
CA MET A 108 -7.29 6.93 1.58
C MET A 108 -6.08 7.89 1.57
N GLY A 109 -4.84 7.37 1.54
CA GLY A 109 -3.61 8.16 1.45
C GLY A 109 -2.89 8.38 2.78
N HIS A 110 -3.35 7.80 3.90
CA HIS A 110 -2.65 7.91 5.17
C HIS A 110 -1.42 6.97 5.25
N PRO A 111 -0.25 7.43 5.74
CA PRO A 111 0.95 6.59 5.82
C PRO A 111 0.78 5.31 6.64
N LEU A 112 1.47 4.23 6.26
CA LEU A 112 1.48 2.96 7.01
C LEU A 112 1.91 3.11 8.48
N SER A 113 2.80 4.07 8.77
CA SER A 113 3.26 4.41 10.12
C SER A 113 2.15 4.92 11.05
N GLN A 114 1.07 5.46 10.49
CA GLN A 114 -0.10 5.97 11.21
C GLN A 114 -1.28 5.00 11.17
N THR A 115 -1.20 3.93 10.37
CA THR A 115 -2.29 2.96 10.15
C THR A 115 -1.85 1.54 10.54
N LEU A 116 -1.49 0.68 9.59
CA LEU A 116 -1.24 -0.75 9.81
C LEU A 116 0.02 -1.01 10.66
N PHE A 117 1.08 -0.23 10.51
CA PHE A 117 2.30 -0.38 11.32
C PHE A 117 2.17 0.14 12.75
N THR A 118 0.97 0.58 13.13
CA THR A 118 0.62 0.81 14.54
C THR A 118 0.17 -0.47 15.24
N SER A 119 -0.13 -1.56 14.52
CA SER A 119 -0.53 -2.84 15.12
C SER A 119 0.68 -3.62 15.63
N ILE A 120 0.65 -4.00 16.91
CA ILE A 120 1.70 -4.82 17.54
C ILE A 120 1.74 -6.22 16.91
N TYR A 121 0.58 -6.77 16.52
CA TYR A 121 0.52 -8.06 15.81
C TYR A 121 1.25 -8.01 14.47
N ILE A 122 1.03 -6.94 13.68
CA ILE A 122 1.72 -6.76 12.38
C ILE A 122 3.22 -6.54 12.61
N ASP A 123 3.63 -5.72 13.58
CA ASP A 123 5.05 -5.51 13.90
C ASP A 123 5.77 -6.83 14.18
N LYS A 124 5.18 -7.66 15.05
CA LYS A 124 5.75 -8.96 15.41
C LYS A 124 5.77 -9.96 14.26
N LEU A 125 4.79 -9.88 13.36
CA LEU A 125 4.70 -10.74 12.18
C LEU A 125 5.80 -10.41 11.15
N LEU A 126 6.10 -9.12 10.98
CA LEU A 126 7.03 -8.63 9.96
C LEU A 126 8.46 -8.43 10.47
N TRP A 127 8.67 -8.38 11.79
CA TRP A 127 9.98 -8.13 12.38
C TRP A 127 10.40 -9.16 13.43
N PRO A 128 11.63 -9.71 13.32
CA PRO A 128 12.52 -9.65 12.14
C PRO A 128 11.89 -10.29 10.90
N ALA A 129 12.32 -9.86 9.71
CA ALA A 129 11.76 -10.31 8.42
C ALA A 129 11.68 -11.85 8.34
N PRO A 130 10.49 -12.42 8.11
CA PRO A 130 10.32 -13.86 8.05
C PRO A 130 10.99 -14.43 6.81
N ARG A 131 11.66 -15.58 6.95
CA ARG A 131 12.28 -16.31 5.81
C ARG A 131 11.38 -17.43 5.31
N THR A 132 10.60 -18.02 6.22
CA THR A 132 9.59 -19.04 5.95
C THR A 132 8.22 -18.56 6.43
N MET A 133 7.14 -19.17 5.95
CA MET A 133 5.79 -18.84 6.41
C MET A 133 5.61 -19.20 7.89
N GLU A 134 6.32 -20.21 8.37
CA GLU A 134 6.35 -20.65 9.75
C GLU A 134 7.03 -19.63 10.67
N ASP A 135 7.99 -18.85 10.15
CA ASP A 135 8.63 -17.76 10.90
C ASP A 135 7.71 -16.56 11.10
N ALA A 136 6.75 -16.36 10.18
CA ALA A 136 5.79 -15.27 10.22
C ALA A 136 4.70 -15.57 11.26
N ARG A 137 5.07 -15.49 12.55
CA ARG A 137 4.21 -15.68 13.74
C ARG A 137 4.40 -14.51 14.70
N PHE A 138 3.39 -14.25 15.54
CA PHE A 138 3.43 -13.15 16.51
C PHE A 138 4.53 -13.27 17.57
N ASP A 139 5.00 -14.48 17.86
CA ASP A 139 5.98 -14.71 18.92
C ASP A 139 7.00 -15.81 18.58
N ARG A 140 7.02 -16.25 17.31
CA ARG A 140 7.87 -17.34 16.78
C ARG A 140 7.77 -18.67 17.54
N VAL A 141 6.79 -18.80 18.41
CA VAL A 141 6.42 -20.04 19.11
C VAL A 141 5.02 -20.41 18.62
N PRO A 142 4.66 -21.70 18.56
CA PRO A 142 3.27 -22.07 18.30
C PRO A 142 2.39 -21.56 19.44
N SER A 143 1.43 -20.68 19.15
CA SER A 143 0.38 -20.33 20.11
C SER A 143 -0.48 -21.57 20.37
N GLU A 144 -0.77 -21.84 21.64
CA GLU A 144 -1.69 -22.90 22.05
C GLU A 144 -3.15 -22.54 21.77
N ASN A 145 -3.44 -21.26 21.52
CA ASN A 145 -4.77 -20.75 21.22
C ASN A 145 -4.95 -20.57 19.70
N PRO A 146 -5.76 -21.41 19.03
CA PRO A 146 -5.94 -21.32 17.58
C PRO A 146 -6.67 -20.05 17.11
N LEU A 147 -7.47 -19.38 17.96
CA LEU A 147 -8.07 -18.09 17.59
C LEU A 147 -6.99 -17.04 17.29
N VAL A 148 -5.89 -17.06 18.04
CA VAL A 148 -4.77 -16.14 17.84
C VAL A 148 -3.78 -16.73 16.82
N GLY A 149 -3.33 -17.95 17.06
CA GLY A 149 -2.26 -18.60 16.31
C GLY A 149 -2.62 -19.04 14.90
N LEU A 150 -3.91 -19.25 14.62
CA LEU A 150 -4.43 -19.58 13.30
C LEU A 150 -5.30 -18.45 12.75
N VAL A 151 -6.42 -18.13 13.38
CA VAL A 151 -7.43 -17.22 12.81
C VAL A 151 -6.91 -15.79 12.65
N LEU A 152 -6.50 -15.13 13.73
CA LEU A 152 -6.00 -13.75 13.68
C LEU A 152 -4.69 -13.66 12.88
N ARG A 153 -3.77 -14.61 13.09
CA ARG A 153 -2.51 -14.67 12.32
C ARG A 153 -2.76 -14.74 10.83
N THR A 154 -3.63 -15.64 10.38
CA THR A 154 -3.98 -15.78 8.97
C THR A 154 -4.58 -14.49 8.42
N TYR A 155 -5.49 -13.85 9.15
CA TYR A 155 -6.08 -12.58 8.72
C TYR A 155 -5.01 -11.49 8.54
N CYS A 156 -4.09 -11.35 9.51
CA CYS A 156 -2.98 -10.39 9.41
C CYS A 156 -2.03 -10.68 8.23
N LEU A 157 -1.70 -11.95 8.00
CA LEU A 157 -0.84 -12.37 6.88
C LEU A 157 -1.47 -12.03 5.53
N ALA A 158 -2.73 -12.43 5.33
CA ALA A 158 -3.45 -12.16 4.10
C ALA A 158 -3.70 -10.66 3.89
N LEU A 159 -3.91 -9.89 4.97
CA LEU A 159 -4.03 -8.43 4.89
C LEU A 159 -2.73 -7.80 4.39
N ILE A 160 -1.59 -8.16 4.97
CA ILE A 160 -0.30 -7.62 4.52
C ILE A 160 0.00 -8.02 3.09
N LYS A 161 -0.34 -9.25 2.68
CA LYS A 161 -0.16 -9.69 1.29
C LYS A 161 -1.08 -8.94 0.32
N ALA A 162 -2.31 -8.62 0.69
CA ALA A 162 -3.16 -7.75 -0.12
C ALA A 162 -2.56 -6.34 -0.25
N CYS A 163 -2.00 -5.80 0.84
CA CYS A 163 -1.29 -4.51 0.81
C CYS A 163 -0.04 -4.55 -0.09
N ASP A 164 0.69 -5.66 -0.14
CA ASP A 164 1.82 -5.86 -1.05
C ASP A 164 1.42 -5.72 -2.52
N PHE A 165 0.31 -6.36 -2.92
CA PHE A 165 -0.20 -6.24 -4.29
C PHE A 165 -0.68 -4.84 -4.63
N VAL A 166 -1.45 -4.22 -3.73
CA VAL A 166 -1.90 -2.83 -3.89
C VAL A 166 -0.70 -1.88 -3.99
N HIS A 167 0.31 -2.07 -3.13
CA HIS A 167 1.53 -1.26 -3.14
C HIS A 167 2.28 -1.41 -4.47
N ALA A 168 2.50 -2.65 -4.93
CA ALA A 168 3.15 -2.94 -6.20
C ALA A 168 2.41 -2.30 -7.38
N ARG A 169 1.07 -2.39 -7.41
CA ARG A 169 0.24 -1.77 -8.45
C ARG A 169 0.33 -0.25 -8.45
N VAL A 170 0.26 0.39 -7.28
CA VAL A 170 0.33 1.85 -7.22
C VAL A 170 1.73 2.33 -7.57
N ALA A 171 2.76 1.67 -7.06
CA ALA A 171 4.16 2.02 -7.28
C ALA A 171 4.64 1.78 -8.73
N SER A 172 3.95 0.95 -9.53
CA SER A 172 4.27 0.74 -10.95
C SER A 172 3.68 1.80 -11.88
N GLU A 173 2.78 2.65 -11.39
CA GLU A 173 1.99 3.58 -12.20
C GLU A 173 2.21 5.04 -11.77
N TYR A 174 1.61 5.98 -12.49
CA TYR A 174 1.71 7.40 -12.13
C TYR A 174 0.74 7.75 -11.00
N PHE A 175 1.30 8.34 -9.94
CA PHE A 175 0.60 8.95 -8.82
C PHE A 175 1.48 10.05 -8.20
N TYR A 176 0.88 10.93 -7.40
CA TYR A 176 1.63 11.93 -6.64
C TYR A 176 1.89 11.46 -5.19
N GLU A 177 3.15 11.23 -4.84
CA GLU A 177 3.55 10.80 -3.48
C GLU A 177 3.20 11.88 -2.44
N GLU A 178 2.70 11.46 -1.27
CA GLU A 178 2.20 12.31 -0.17
C GLU A 178 0.96 13.18 -0.48
N GLU A 179 0.45 13.16 -1.70
CA GLU A 179 -0.83 13.78 -2.09
C GLU A 179 -1.90 12.71 -2.35
N ASP A 180 -1.63 11.80 -3.29
CA ASP A 180 -2.54 10.71 -3.66
C ASP A 180 -2.39 9.49 -2.75
N PHE A 181 -1.14 9.15 -2.42
CA PHE A 181 -0.77 7.94 -1.71
C PHE A 181 0.61 8.04 -1.06
N VAL A 182 0.85 7.19 -0.06
CA VAL A 182 2.15 7.10 0.62
C VAL A 182 2.68 5.68 0.49
N THR A 183 3.74 5.53 -0.30
CA THR A 183 4.35 4.24 -0.63
C THR A 183 5.45 3.84 0.35
N GLN A 184 5.83 4.72 1.28
CA GLN A 184 6.92 4.47 2.23
C GLN A 184 6.66 3.25 3.13
N LEU A 185 7.54 2.25 3.04
CA LEU A 185 7.47 0.99 3.80
C LEU A 185 8.34 0.97 5.06
N TYR A 186 9.11 2.02 5.34
CA TYR A 186 9.92 2.16 6.56
C TYR A 186 10.86 0.98 6.85
N ASN A 187 11.44 0.39 5.80
CA ASN A 187 12.29 -0.81 5.86
C ASN A 187 11.57 -2.06 6.42
N ARG A 188 10.25 -2.16 6.22
CA ARG A 188 9.45 -3.37 6.40
C ARG A 188 9.24 -4.05 5.04
N HIS A 189 9.18 -5.37 5.04
CA HIS A 189 8.83 -6.16 3.85
C HIS A 189 7.38 -6.63 3.96
N LEU A 190 6.56 -6.36 2.95
CA LEU A 190 5.14 -6.76 2.92
C LEU A 190 4.93 -8.22 2.45
N LEU A 191 5.90 -9.11 2.72
CA LEU A 191 5.84 -10.52 2.34
C LEU A 191 5.84 -10.77 0.81
N SER A 192 6.44 -9.86 0.03
CA SER A 192 6.55 -9.97 -1.43
C SER A 192 7.23 -11.23 -1.93
N SER A 193 8.15 -11.82 -1.14
CA SER A 193 8.84 -13.06 -1.49
C SER A 193 7.98 -14.32 -1.38
N PHE A 194 6.80 -14.25 -0.77
CA PHE A 194 5.94 -15.40 -0.54
C PHE A 194 4.83 -15.48 -1.58
N ASP A 195 4.63 -16.69 -2.11
CA ASP A 195 3.61 -17.00 -3.10
C ASP A 195 2.20 -16.97 -2.51
N SER A 196 1.24 -16.41 -3.26
CA SER A 196 -0.16 -16.20 -2.85
C SER A 196 -0.87 -17.49 -2.42
N SER A 197 -0.51 -18.65 -3.00
CA SER A 197 -1.10 -19.95 -2.65
C SER A 197 -0.96 -20.32 -1.18
N HIS A 198 0.08 -19.83 -0.49
CA HIS A 198 0.25 -20.04 0.94
C HIS A 198 -0.82 -19.34 1.76
N PHE A 199 -1.21 -18.13 1.35
CA PHE A 199 -2.18 -17.31 2.06
C PHE A 199 -3.61 -17.85 1.85
N TYR A 200 -3.97 -18.25 0.63
CA TYR A 200 -5.25 -18.90 0.35
C TYR A 200 -5.43 -20.17 1.19
N ARG A 201 -4.42 -21.05 1.23
CA ARG A 201 -4.48 -22.27 2.06
C ARG A 201 -4.66 -21.96 3.54
N LEU A 202 -3.99 -20.93 4.06
CA LEU A 202 -4.13 -20.53 5.47
C LEU A 202 -5.52 -19.96 5.77
N LEU A 203 -6.10 -19.20 4.85
CA LEU A 203 -7.47 -18.68 4.93
C LEU A 203 -8.49 -19.82 4.95
N ASP A 204 -8.38 -20.76 4.02
CA ASP A 204 -9.26 -21.94 3.95
C ASP A 204 -9.18 -22.77 5.23
N GLN A 205 -7.96 -22.96 5.77
CA GLN A 205 -7.73 -23.63 7.06
C GLN A 205 -8.40 -22.89 8.22
N ALA A 206 -8.26 -21.56 8.28
CA ALA A 206 -8.87 -20.76 9.34
C ALA A 206 -10.40 -20.76 9.26
N ILE A 207 -10.97 -20.69 8.05
CA ILE A 207 -12.42 -20.79 7.78
C ILE A 207 -12.94 -22.17 8.21
N THR A 208 -12.30 -23.24 7.74
CA THR A 208 -12.69 -24.61 8.12
C THR A 208 -12.61 -24.83 9.62
N TRP A 209 -11.56 -24.30 10.25
CA TRP A 209 -11.39 -24.42 11.70
C TRP A 209 -12.50 -23.68 12.46
N ILE A 210 -12.81 -22.42 12.11
CA ILE A 210 -13.84 -21.65 12.82
C ILE A 210 -15.23 -22.28 12.66
N GLU A 211 -15.54 -22.83 11.48
CA GLU A 211 -16.80 -23.53 11.22
C GLU A 211 -16.98 -24.78 12.09
N SER A 212 -15.88 -25.51 12.36
CA SER A 212 -15.89 -26.70 13.22
C SER A 212 -16.01 -26.41 14.72
N GLN A 213 -15.94 -25.15 15.15
CA GLN A 213 -16.03 -24.81 16.58
C GLN A 213 -17.48 -24.75 17.06
N GLU A 214 -17.88 -25.69 17.92
CA GLU A 214 -19.18 -25.71 18.59
C GLU A 214 -19.21 -24.89 19.89
N GLY A 215 -18.04 -24.63 20.50
CA GLY A 215 -17.92 -23.87 21.75
C GLY A 215 -18.02 -22.35 21.60
N ILE A 216 -18.03 -21.83 20.37
CA ILE A 216 -18.16 -20.40 20.06
C ILE A 216 -19.60 -20.10 19.66
N ASN A 217 -20.15 -18.97 20.12
CA ASN A 217 -21.48 -18.53 19.72
C ASN A 217 -21.60 -18.47 18.19
N GLU A 218 -22.69 -19.01 17.65
CA GLU A 218 -22.95 -19.07 16.21
C GLU A 218 -22.81 -17.70 15.51
N LYS A 219 -23.31 -16.63 16.13
CA LYS A 219 -23.19 -15.27 15.57
C LYS A 219 -21.75 -14.79 15.49
N LEU A 220 -20.92 -15.15 16.47
CA LEU A 220 -19.49 -14.79 16.49
C LEU A 220 -18.71 -15.63 15.48
N ARG A 221 -19.05 -16.91 15.34
CA ARG A 221 -18.50 -17.78 14.30
C ARG A 221 -18.79 -17.23 12.91
N ASP A 222 -20.03 -16.83 12.65
CA ASP A 222 -20.42 -16.20 11.39
C ASP A 222 -19.72 -14.85 11.17
N ALA A 223 -19.55 -14.05 12.23
CA ALA A 223 -18.82 -12.78 12.17
C ALA A 223 -17.36 -12.96 11.77
N ILE A 224 -16.65 -13.90 12.41
CA ILE A 224 -15.25 -14.22 12.10
C ILE A 224 -15.14 -14.80 10.69
N ARG A 225 -16.02 -15.75 10.33
CA ARG A 225 -16.04 -16.35 8.99
C ARG A 225 -16.22 -15.30 7.91
N SER A 226 -17.19 -14.40 8.05
CA SER A 226 -17.47 -13.36 7.05
C SER A 226 -16.26 -12.45 6.81
N ARG A 227 -15.48 -12.15 7.86
CA ARG A 227 -14.24 -11.35 7.76
C ARG A 227 -13.10 -12.11 7.09
N LEU A 228 -12.95 -13.41 7.38
CA LEU A 228 -11.98 -14.26 6.71
C LEU A 228 -12.31 -14.45 5.23
N GLN A 229 -13.59 -14.66 4.89
CA GLN A 229 -14.06 -14.75 3.51
C GLN A 229 -13.85 -13.42 2.78
N LEU A 230 -14.20 -12.28 3.40
CA LEU A 230 -13.95 -10.97 2.80
C LEU A 230 -12.46 -10.77 2.52
N ARG A 231 -11.60 -11.22 3.44
CA ARG A 231 -10.15 -11.15 3.28
C ARG A 231 -9.65 -12.05 2.14
N TRP A 232 -10.21 -13.24 1.99
CA TRP A 232 -9.90 -14.17 0.91
C TRP A 232 -10.26 -13.56 -0.44
N GLU A 233 -11.49 -13.07 -0.58
CA GLU A 233 -11.99 -12.48 -1.83
C GLU A 233 -11.23 -11.20 -2.19
N PHE A 234 -10.91 -10.36 -1.19
CA PHE A 234 -10.16 -9.15 -1.46
C PHE A 234 -8.72 -9.45 -1.87
N LEU A 235 -8.07 -10.45 -1.26
CA LEU A 235 -6.74 -10.90 -1.67
C LEU A 235 -6.77 -11.42 -3.11
N ALA A 236 -7.73 -12.29 -3.46
CA ALA A 236 -7.91 -12.79 -4.82
C ALA A 236 -8.12 -11.66 -5.84
N ALA A 237 -8.95 -10.67 -5.49
CA ALA A 237 -9.25 -9.54 -6.34
C ALA A 237 -8.04 -8.65 -6.66
N VAL A 238 -7.08 -8.52 -5.74
CA VAL A 238 -5.86 -7.72 -5.97
C VAL A 238 -4.67 -8.53 -6.50
N ASP A 239 -4.65 -9.85 -6.28
CA ASP A 239 -3.64 -10.78 -6.82
C ASP A 239 -3.82 -11.01 -8.33
N GLN A 240 -5.09 -11.06 -8.79
CA GLN A 240 -5.46 -11.33 -10.20
C GLN A 240 -5.86 -10.07 -10.97
N ASP A 241 -5.44 -8.89 -10.52
CA ASP A 241 -5.96 -7.60 -11.01
C ASP A 241 -5.79 -7.36 -12.52
N LEU A 242 -4.70 -7.85 -13.12
CA LEU A 242 -4.45 -7.78 -14.58
C LEU A 242 -5.07 -8.93 -15.39
N GLU A 243 -5.39 -10.07 -14.76
CA GLU A 243 -6.06 -11.18 -15.44
C GLU A 243 -7.46 -10.78 -15.92
N LEU A 244 -7.97 -9.63 -15.45
CA LEU A 244 -9.16 -8.98 -15.94
C LEU A 244 -9.15 -8.74 -17.47
N LEU A 245 -7.98 -8.53 -18.09
CA LEU A 245 -7.87 -8.40 -19.56
C LEU A 245 -8.19 -9.71 -20.28
N ASP A 246 -7.79 -10.84 -19.71
CA ASP A 246 -7.91 -12.16 -20.34
C ASP A 246 -9.25 -12.83 -20.01
N THR A 247 -9.66 -12.74 -18.74
CA THR A 247 -10.83 -13.44 -18.20
C THR A 247 -12.09 -12.58 -18.23
N GLY A 248 -11.92 -11.26 -18.12
CA GLY A 248 -13.04 -10.33 -17.91
C GLY A 248 -13.85 -10.63 -16.65
N SER A 249 -13.31 -11.34 -15.64
CA SER A 249 -14.02 -11.67 -14.40
C SER A 249 -13.77 -10.63 -13.31
N THR A 250 -14.83 -10.26 -12.59
CA THR A 250 -14.78 -9.44 -11.35
C THR A 250 -15.40 -10.18 -10.19
N ASP A 251 -15.49 -11.51 -10.28
CA ASP A 251 -16.24 -12.33 -9.34
C ASP A 251 -15.78 -12.09 -7.90
N SER A 252 -14.47 -11.95 -7.67
CA SER A 252 -13.93 -11.65 -6.34
C SER A 252 -14.29 -10.25 -5.81
N PHE A 253 -14.34 -9.23 -6.68
CA PHE A 253 -14.83 -7.90 -6.27
C PHE A 253 -16.34 -7.92 -5.98
N GLU A 254 -17.12 -8.68 -6.75
CA GLU A 254 -18.55 -8.87 -6.52
C GLU A 254 -18.80 -9.63 -5.20
N SER A 255 -18.05 -10.69 -4.95
CA SER A 255 -18.07 -11.44 -3.69
C SER A 255 -17.71 -10.54 -2.50
N CYS A 256 -16.69 -9.67 -2.64
CA CYS A 256 -16.38 -8.66 -1.62
C CYS A 256 -17.60 -7.80 -1.29
N LEU A 257 -18.29 -7.24 -2.31
CA LEU A 257 -19.49 -6.42 -2.11
C LEU A 257 -20.59 -7.17 -1.36
N ASN A 258 -20.81 -8.44 -1.71
CA ASN A 258 -21.80 -9.28 -1.06
C ASN A 258 -21.45 -9.53 0.42
N LEU A 259 -20.17 -9.69 0.74
CA LEU A 259 -19.66 -9.93 2.09
C LEU A 259 -19.62 -8.67 2.97
N LEU A 260 -19.66 -7.46 2.39
CA LEU A 260 -19.75 -6.23 3.19
C LEU A 260 -21.02 -6.16 4.04
N LYS A 261 -22.14 -6.70 3.55
CA LYS A 261 -23.40 -6.72 4.30
C LYS A 261 -23.31 -7.52 5.62
N PRO A 262 -22.95 -8.81 5.62
CA PRO A 262 -22.82 -9.57 6.87
C PRO A 262 -21.72 -9.03 7.79
N VAL A 263 -20.62 -8.47 7.25
CA VAL A 263 -19.60 -7.79 8.06
C VAL A 263 -20.18 -6.56 8.78
N THR A 264 -20.99 -5.76 8.09
CA THR A 264 -21.67 -4.60 8.68
C THR A 264 -22.65 -5.02 9.77
N GLU A 265 -23.49 -6.03 9.51
CA GLU A 265 -24.51 -6.50 10.45
C GLU A 265 -23.91 -7.11 11.73
N THR A 266 -22.74 -7.75 11.60
CA THR A 266 -22.06 -8.41 12.73
C THR A 266 -21.02 -7.54 13.41
N PHE A 267 -20.78 -6.31 12.95
CA PHE A 267 -19.83 -5.39 13.57
C PHE A 267 -20.06 -5.12 15.07
N PRO A 268 -21.29 -4.91 15.57
CA PRO A 268 -21.51 -4.62 16.99
C PRO A 268 -21.07 -5.75 17.93
N LEU A 269 -20.74 -6.93 17.41
CA LEU A 269 -20.22 -8.06 18.17
C LEU A 269 -18.71 -7.91 18.49
N GLY A 270 -18.01 -7.01 17.80
CA GLY A 270 -16.59 -6.75 18.00
C GLY A 270 -16.32 -5.98 19.29
N LYS A 271 -15.32 -6.43 20.05
CA LYS A 271 -14.78 -5.73 21.22
C LYS A 271 -13.45 -5.10 20.86
N ALA A 272 -13.36 -3.77 20.96
CA ALA A 272 -12.12 -3.04 20.68
C ALA A 272 -10.99 -3.45 21.63
N VAL A 273 -9.77 -3.50 21.10
CA VAL A 273 -8.53 -3.77 21.84
C VAL A 273 -7.52 -2.65 21.54
N PRO A 274 -7.72 -1.43 22.07
CA PRO A 274 -6.84 -0.29 21.78
C PRO A 274 -5.37 -0.55 22.12
N GLU A 275 -5.12 -1.32 23.18
CA GLU A 275 -3.77 -1.67 23.65
C GLU A 275 -2.95 -2.51 22.66
N ALA A 276 -3.59 -3.13 21.66
CA ALA A 276 -2.91 -3.84 20.58
C ALA A 276 -2.35 -2.89 19.50
N PHE A 277 -2.62 -1.58 19.60
CA PHE A 277 -2.15 -0.55 18.68
C PHE A 277 -1.34 0.52 19.42
N SER A 278 -0.20 0.92 18.88
CA SER A 278 0.70 1.84 19.59
C SER A 278 1.55 2.71 18.69
N LEU A 279 1.60 4.00 19.03
CA LEU A 279 2.51 4.99 18.46
C LEU A 279 3.99 4.69 18.72
N LYS A 280 4.31 3.97 19.81
CA LYS A 280 5.70 3.61 20.12
C LYS A 280 6.33 2.76 19.02
N LEU A 281 5.55 2.13 18.14
CA LEU A 281 6.08 1.39 16.99
C LEU A 281 6.80 2.29 15.98
N GLN A 282 6.43 3.58 15.87
CA GLN A 282 7.12 4.52 14.99
C GLN A 282 8.60 4.71 15.38
N ARG A 283 8.98 4.45 16.64
CA ARG A 283 10.38 4.41 17.12
C ARG A 283 11.24 3.34 16.43
N LYS A 284 10.59 2.27 15.92
CA LYS A 284 11.25 1.12 15.27
C LYS A 284 11.26 1.22 13.75
N LEU A 285 10.52 2.17 13.19
CA LEU A 285 10.39 2.40 11.76
C LEU A 285 11.53 3.29 11.27
N ALA A 286 12.10 2.98 10.11
CA ALA A 286 13.11 3.84 9.48
C ALA A 286 12.42 5.09 8.89
N SER A 287 12.18 6.09 9.73
CA SER A 287 11.49 7.33 9.39
C SER A 287 12.44 8.53 9.37
N THR A 288 12.28 9.37 8.36
CA THR A 288 12.90 10.72 8.27
C THR A 288 11.90 11.83 8.58
N VAL A 289 10.66 11.48 8.92
CA VAL A 289 9.60 12.41 9.29
C VAL A 289 9.28 12.34 10.78
N PRO A 290 8.81 13.45 11.38
CA PRO A 290 8.38 13.48 12.77
C PRO A 290 7.30 12.43 13.07
N PRO A 291 7.21 11.93 14.32
CA PRO A 291 6.14 11.03 14.72
C PRO A 291 4.77 11.70 14.59
N ARG A 292 3.79 10.94 14.09
CA ARG A 292 2.42 11.45 13.86
C ARG A 292 1.38 10.58 14.59
N PRO A 293 0.25 11.14 15.03
CA PRO A 293 -0.82 10.39 15.70
C PRO A 293 -1.36 9.22 14.86
N ILE A 294 -1.95 8.23 15.52
CA ILE A 294 -2.64 7.12 14.83
C ILE A 294 -3.86 7.72 14.13
N VAL A 295 -4.06 7.33 12.87
CA VAL A 295 -5.24 7.72 12.12
C VAL A 295 -6.38 6.77 12.48
N HIS A 296 -7.48 7.36 12.97
CA HIS A 296 -8.71 6.64 13.25
C HIS A 296 -9.79 7.14 12.29
N ILE A 297 -10.26 6.27 11.41
CA ILE A 297 -11.44 6.51 10.58
C ILE A 297 -12.64 5.78 11.17
N LYS A 298 -13.86 6.29 10.91
CA LYS A 298 -15.06 5.55 11.30
C LYS A 298 -15.20 4.31 10.45
N GLN A 299 -15.73 3.26 11.05
CA GLN A 299 -15.95 2.00 10.35
C GLN A 299 -16.94 2.15 9.18
N GLU A 300 -17.96 3.00 9.31
CA GLU A 300 -18.87 3.35 8.22
C GLU A 300 -18.12 3.93 7.01
N ASP A 301 -17.13 4.80 7.26
CA ASP A 301 -16.32 5.42 6.21
C ASP A 301 -15.39 4.39 5.56
N ALA A 302 -14.81 3.48 6.35
CA ALA A 302 -13.98 2.37 5.87
C ALA A 302 -14.76 1.43 4.95
N LEU A 303 -15.92 0.94 5.40
CA LEU A 303 -16.78 0.06 4.63
C LEU A 303 -17.34 0.74 3.39
N ALA A 304 -17.70 2.03 3.49
CA ALA A 304 -18.14 2.80 2.33
C ALA A 304 -17.00 2.99 1.31
N HIS A 305 -15.75 3.15 1.75
CA HIS A 305 -14.60 3.19 0.85
C HIS A 305 -14.35 1.85 0.18
N MET A 306 -14.34 0.74 0.93
CA MET A 306 -14.17 -0.59 0.36
C MET A 306 -15.28 -0.92 -0.66
N LYS A 307 -16.52 -0.54 -0.35
CA LYS A 307 -17.66 -0.68 -1.27
C LYS A 307 -17.43 0.07 -2.57
N ARG A 308 -17.00 1.34 -2.50
CA ARG A 308 -16.70 2.13 -3.70
C ARG A 308 -15.56 1.53 -4.51
N LEU A 309 -14.48 1.14 -3.84
CA LEU A 309 -13.33 0.49 -4.48
C LEU A 309 -13.77 -0.75 -5.27
N CYS A 310 -14.53 -1.66 -4.65
CA CYS A 310 -15.01 -2.86 -5.34
C CYS A 310 -15.98 -2.53 -6.48
N GLN A 311 -16.89 -1.57 -6.29
CA GLN A 311 -17.83 -1.15 -7.34
C GLN A 311 -17.11 -0.50 -8.53
N ASP A 312 -16.12 0.35 -8.26
CA ASP A 312 -15.33 0.99 -9.32
C ASP A 312 -14.55 -0.08 -10.11
N ALA A 313 -13.98 -1.09 -9.44
CA ALA A 313 -13.31 -2.22 -10.10
C ALA A 313 -14.26 -3.05 -10.97
N ILE A 314 -15.49 -3.30 -10.52
CA ILE A 314 -16.52 -3.98 -11.32
C ILE A 314 -16.88 -3.15 -12.56
N ASP A 315 -17.12 -1.86 -12.37
CA ASP A 315 -17.53 -0.96 -13.45
C ASP A 315 -16.43 -0.80 -14.51
N MET A 316 -15.15 -0.99 -14.15
CA MET A 316 -14.02 -0.97 -15.09
C MET A 316 -14.15 -2.01 -16.20
N GLN A 317 -14.84 -3.14 -16.00
CA GLN A 317 -15.09 -4.11 -17.07
C GLN A 317 -15.80 -3.50 -18.27
N GLN A 318 -16.64 -2.47 -18.05
CA GLN A 318 -17.32 -1.79 -19.14
C GLN A 318 -16.34 -1.01 -20.02
N ILE A 319 -15.22 -0.54 -19.45
CA ILE A 319 -14.15 0.14 -20.18
C ILE A 319 -13.37 -0.84 -21.06
N LEU A 320 -13.20 -2.08 -20.61
CA LEU A 320 -12.47 -3.12 -21.35
C LEU A 320 -13.16 -3.53 -22.67
N LYS A 321 -14.46 -3.25 -22.79
CA LYS A 321 -15.23 -3.48 -24.02
C LYS A 321 -15.03 -2.32 -25.00
N TYR A 322 -13.91 -2.32 -25.71
CA TYR A 322 -13.62 -1.29 -26.72
C TYR A 322 -14.69 -1.24 -27.82
N ARG A 323 -15.26 -0.05 -28.05
CA ARG A 323 -16.27 0.22 -29.10
C ARG A 323 -15.93 1.46 -29.95
N GLY A 324 -14.67 1.89 -29.90
CA GLY A 324 -14.18 3.10 -30.58
C GLY A 324 -13.61 4.13 -29.60
N PRO A 325 -12.75 5.06 -30.07
CA PRO A 325 -12.02 6.00 -29.22
C PRO A 325 -12.91 6.95 -28.43
N SER A 326 -13.98 7.49 -29.03
CA SER A 326 -14.90 8.40 -28.33
C SER A 326 -15.61 7.70 -27.16
N ASN A 327 -16.04 6.45 -27.35
CA ASN A 327 -16.68 5.67 -26.29
C ASN A 327 -15.70 5.34 -25.17
N PHE A 328 -14.51 4.86 -25.53
CA PHE A 328 -13.44 4.54 -24.59
C PHE A 328 -13.06 5.75 -23.74
N LYS A 329 -12.80 6.90 -24.38
CA LYS A 329 -12.50 8.17 -23.71
C LYS A 329 -13.61 8.59 -22.76
N THR A 330 -14.87 8.50 -23.21
CA THR A 330 -16.03 8.84 -22.37
C THR A 330 -16.12 7.91 -21.16
N ALA A 331 -15.88 6.61 -21.33
CA ALA A 331 -15.95 5.64 -20.24
C ALA A 331 -14.84 5.89 -19.19
N VAL A 332 -13.60 6.10 -19.63
CA VAL A 332 -12.47 6.48 -18.76
C VAL A 332 -12.77 7.77 -17.99
N TRP A 333 -13.21 8.83 -18.68
CA TRP A 333 -13.57 10.11 -18.04
C TRP A 333 -14.73 9.97 -17.06
N THR A 334 -15.76 9.20 -17.42
CA THR A 334 -16.93 8.99 -16.56
C THR A 334 -16.51 8.33 -15.24
N LEU A 335 -15.67 7.29 -15.30
CA LEU A 335 -15.15 6.63 -14.09
C LEU A 335 -14.28 7.57 -13.27
N LEU A 336 -13.28 8.21 -13.89
CA LEU A 336 -12.30 9.04 -13.19
C LEU A 336 -12.87 10.37 -12.65
N SER A 337 -13.99 10.85 -13.20
CA SER A 337 -14.68 12.06 -12.75
C SER A 337 -15.68 11.85 -11.61
N ARG A 338 -15.83 10.62 -11.11
CA ARG A 338 -16.74 10.30 -10.00
C ARG A 338 -16.43 11.16 -8.77
N LYS A 339 -17.47 11.42 -7.97
CA LYS A 339 -17.36 12.11 -6.68
C LYS A 339 -17.97 11.24 -5.59
N PRO A 340 -17.19 10.82 -4.57
CA PRO A 340 -15.74 11.01 -4.43
C PRO A 340 -14.94 10.36 -5.57
N GLN A 341 -13.72 10.84 -5.78
CA GLN A 341 -12.83 10.30 -6.82
C GLN A 341 -12.53 8.82 -6.55
N PRO A 342 -12.36 7.98 -7.60
CA PRO A 342 -11.91 6.61 -7.42
C PRO A 342 -10.59 6.54 -6.64
N SER A 343 -10.42 5.48 -5.86
CA SER A 343 -9.22 5.30 -5.05
C SER A 343 -7.96 5.25 -5.94
N VAL A 344 -6.81 5.59 -5.36
CA VAL A 344 -5.53 5.56 -6.09
C VAL A 344 -5.25 4.18 -6.70
N TYR A 345 -5.58 3.10 -5.98
CA TYR A 345 -5.48 1.74 -6.50
C TYR A 345 -6.27 1.56 -7.80
N ILE A 346 -7.53 1.99 -7.84
CA ILE A 346 -8.39 1.89 -9.04
C ILE A 346 -7.82 2.73 -10.18
N ARG A 347 -7.32 3.94 -9.89
CA ARG A 347 -6.68 4.80 -10.89
C ARG A 347 -5.42 4.15 -11.47
N SER A 348 -4.57 3.54 -10.63
CA SER A 348 -3.38 2.81 -11.06
C SER A 348 -3.75 1.56 -11.85
N LEU A 349 -4.72 0.76 -11.37
CA LEU A 349 -5.20 -0.41 -12.11
C LEU A 349 -5.72 -0.03 -13.50
N LEU A 350 -6.51 1.04 -13.60
CA LEU A 350 -6.97 1.53 -14.89
C LEU A 350 -5.81 1.94 -15.81
N GLN A 351 -4.79 2.64 -15.29
CA GLN A 351 -3.59 2.99 -16.07
C GLN A 351 -2.90 1.75 -16.64
N ALA A 352 -2.69 0.73 -15.79
CA ALA A 352 -2.06 -0.53 -16.19
C ALA A 352 -2.87 -1.30 -17.25
N LEU A 353 -4.20 -1.20 -17.23
CA LEU A 353 -5.09 -1.87 -18.18
C LEU A 353 -5.21 -1.12 -19.51
N ILE A 354 -5.19 0.23 -19.50
CA ILE A 354 -5.41 1.06 -20.70
C ILE A 354 -4.34 0.80 -21.74
N VAL A 355 -3.05 0.89 -21.38
CA VAL A 355 -1.94 0.74 -22.35
C VAL A 355 -0.98 -0.33 -21.89
N SER A 356 -0.86 -1.40 -22.67
CA SER A 356 0.14 -2.45 -22.44
C SER A 356 0.76 -2.88 -23.78
N GLY A 357 2.08 -2.92 -23.86
CA GLY A 357 2.79 -3.45 -25.04
C GLY A 357 2.40 -2.83 -26.39
N MET A 358 2.27 -1.49 -26.48
CA MET A 358 1.81 -0.76 -27.68
C MET A 358 0.40 -1.11 -28.17
N THR A 359 -0.41 -1.70 -27.29
CA THR A 359 -1.83 -1.95 -27.50
C THR A 359 -2.67 -1.27 -26.43
N ILE A 360 -3.87 -0.87 -26.83
CA ILE A 360 -4.93 -0.37 -25.96
C ILE A 360 -5.76 -1.58 -25.53
N LEU A 361 -5.93 -1.77 -24.22
CA LEU A 361 -6.71 -2.86 -23.63
C LEU A 361 -6.30 -4.26 -24.13
N ALA A 362 -5.02 -4.48 -24.41
CA ALA A 362 -4.47 -5.71 -25.02
C ALA A 362 -5.12 -6.13 -26.37
N ALA A 363 -5.96 -5.30 -26.97
CA ALA A 363 -6.79 -5.66 -28.12
C ALA A 363 -6.54 -4.81 -29.36
N VAL A 364 -6.35 -3.49 -29.18
CA VAL A 364 -6.27 -2.54 -30.30
C VAL A 364 -4.88 -1.95 -30.38
N PRO A 365 -4.12 -2.11 -31.47
CA PRO A 365 -2.83 -1.43 -31.62
C PRO A 365 -2.98 0.08 -31.43
N VAL A 366 -2.06 0.74 -30.71
CA VAL A 366 -2.11 2.20 -30.49
C VAL A 366 -2.24 2.96 -31.81
N ARG A 367 -1.56 2.48 -32.85
CA ARG A 367 -1.68 3.01 -34.22
C ARG A 367 -3.12 2.97 -34.75
N GLN A 368 -3.78 1.83 -34.60
CA GLN A 368 -5.17 1.66 -35.03
C GLN A 368 -6.10 2.57 -34.23
N PHE A 369 -5.91 2.67 -32.91
CA PHE A 369 -6.67 3.57 -32.05
C PHE A 369 -6.58 5.03 -32.51
N LEU A 370 -5.38 5.52 -32.88
CA LEU A 370 -5.19 6.89 -33.39
C LEU A 370 -5.89 7.10 -34.75
N TYR A 371 -5.86 6.10 -35.63
CA TYR A 371 -6.60 6.17 -36.89
C TYR A 371 -8.11 6.13 -36.69
N ASP A 372 -8.61 5.32 -35.77
CA ASP A 372 -10.03 5.30 -35.39
C ASP A 372 -10.46 6.68 -34.87
N ASP A 373 -9.62 7.36 -34.07
CA ASP A 373 -9.93 8.65 -33.47
C ASP A 373 -9.98 9.75 -34.55
N LEU A 374 -9.02 9.74 -35.48
CA LEU A 374 -9.06 10.60 -36.66
C LEU A 374 -10.28 10.33 -37.53
N ALA A 375 -10.66 9.06 -37.73
CA ALA A 375 -11.83 8.67 -38.51
C ALA A 375 -13.13 9.19 -37.88
N GLU A 376 -13.27 9.07 -36.56
CA GLU A 376 -14.44 9.53 -35.81
C GLU A 376 -14.52 11.06 -35.75
N LEU A 377 -13.39 11.75 -35.56
CA LEU A 377 -13.39 13.18 -35.27
C LEU A 377 -13.37 14.07 -36.52
N VAL A 378 -12.53 13.76 -37.51
CA VAL A 378 -12.20 14.71 -38.61
C VAL A 378 -12.11 14.10 -40.02
N LEU A 379 -11.89 12.79 -40.15
CA LEU A 379 -11.59 12.12 -41.42
C LEU A 379 -12.49 10.90 -41.71
N PRO A 380 -13.83 11.01 -41.63
CA PRO A 380 -14.72 9.88 -41.84
C PRO A 380 -14.56 9.31 -43.26
N SER A 381 -14.27 8.01 -43.35
CA SER A 381 -14.08 7.29 -44.63
C SER A 381 -13.01 7.88 -45.56
N SER A 382 -12.01 8.58 -45.02
CA SER A 382 -10.95 9.23 -45.81
C SER A 382 -10.00 8.24 -46.47
N ILE A 383 -9.59 8.54 -47.71
CA ILE A 383 -8.53 7.80 -48.42
C ILE A 383 -7.20 7.83 -47.66
N LEU A 384 -6.95 8.88 -46.86
CA LEU A 384 -5.74 9.02 -46.04
C LEU A 384 -5.62 7.90 -45.01
N LEU A 385 -6.76 7.44 -44.47
CA LEU A 385 -6.80 6.36 -43.48
C LEU A 385 -6.79 5.00 -44.17
N ARG A 386 -7.54 4.85 -45.27
CA ARG A 386 -7.64 3.59 -46.04
C ARG A 386 -6.33 3.17 -46.71
N ALA A 387 -5.47 4.11 -47.06
CA ALA A 387 -4.18 3.81 -47.67
C ALA A 387 -3.25 3.01 -46.74
N ASN A 388 -3.44 3.06 -45.41
CA ASN A 388 -2.66 2.29 -44.43
C ASN A 388 -3.16 0.84 -44.25
N THR A 389 -4.37 0.53 -44.70
CA THR A 389 -4.91 -0.85 -44.72
C THR A 389 -4.68 -1.55 -46.06
N ASP A 390 -4.35 -0.80 -47.10
CA ASP A 390 -4.01 -1.32 -48.42
C ASP A 390 -2.54 -1.80 -48.39
N GLU A 391 -2.29 -3.11 -48.49
CA GLU A 391 -0.94 -3.74 -48.54
C GLU A 391 -0.17 -3.43 -49.86
N VAL A 392 -0.15 -2.16 -50.27
CA VAL A 392 0.43 -1.74 -51.54
C VAL A 392 1.89 -1.38 -51.33
N GLU A 393 2.79 -2.26 -51.73
CA GLU A 393 4.25 -2.05 -51.57
C GLU A 393 4.90 -1.28 -52.74
N LEU A 394 4.14 -0.90 -53.77
CA LEU A 394 4.68 -0.26 -54.96
C LEU A 394 4.96 1.26 -54.72
N PRO A 395 6.22 1.73 -54.75
CA PRO A 395 6.55 3.11 -54.38
C PRO A 395 5.98 4.21 -55.29
N SER A 396 5.60 3.84 -56.52
CA SER A 396 4.96 4.74 -57.47
C SER A 396 3.45 4.91 -57.24
N ASP A 397 2.82 4.03 -56.46
CA ASP A 397 1.40 4.15 -56.14
C ASP A 397 1.18 5.29 -55.14
N PRO A 398 0.24 6.22 -55.38
CA PRO A 398 -0.09 7.29 -54.44
C PRO A 398 -0.44 6.78 -53.03
N ARG A 399 -1.03 5.59 -52.91
CA ARG A 399 -1.42 5.00 -51.62
C ARG A 399 -0.21 4.64 -50.76
N PHE A 400 0.86 4.12 -51.37
CA PHE A 400 2.12 3.86 -50.65
C PHE A 400 2.72 5.16 -50.08
N ARG A 401 2.69 6.25 -50.86
CA ARG A 401 3.18 7.56 -50.38
C ARG A 401 2.31 8.14 -49.27
N ILE A 402 0.99 8.00 -49.39
CA ILE A 402 0.05 8.44 -48.34
C ILE A 402 0.32 7.66 -47.05
N ALA A 403 0.52 6.34 -47.14
CA ALA A 403 0.82 5.51 -45.98
C ALA A 403 2.11 5.95 -45.27
N GLN A 404 3.20 6.20 -46.02
CA GLN A 404 4.45 6.70 -45.44
C GLN A 404 4.30 8.07 -44.75
N ILE A 405 3.53 8.99 -45.33
CA ILE A 405 3.31 10.32 -44.74
C ILE A 405 2.47 10.20 -43.45
N MET A 406 1.41 9.39 -43.48
CA MET A 406 0.56 9.15 -42.32
C MET A 406 1.29 8.39 -41.20
N GLU A 407 2.17 7.46 -41.56
CA GLU A 407 3.05 6.78 -40.61
C GLU A 407 4.06 7.75 -40.00
N GLY A 408 4.67 8.62 -40.82
CA GLY A 408 5.52 9.70 -40.34
C GLY A 408 4.82 10.61 -39.33
N LEU A 409 3.59 11.04 -39.63
CA LEU A 409 2.78 11.89 -38.74
C LEU A 409 2.54 11.27 -37.36
N LEU A 410 2.31 9.96 -37.29
CA LEU A 410 2.02 9.25 -36.05
C LEU A 410 3.27 8.77 -35.30
N LEU A 411 4.40 8.60 -35.99
CA LEU A 411 5.65 8.07 -35.41
C LEU A 411 6.72 9.14 -35.13
N THR A 412 6.60 10.37 -35.63
CA THR A 412 7.57 11.41 -35.26
C THR A 412 7.40 11.81 -33.79
N PRO A 413 8.38 11.55 -32.90
CA PRO A 413 8.38 12.18 -31.60
C PRO A 413 8.50 13.69 -31.81
N TYR A 414 7.70 14.45 -31.08
CA TYR A 414 7.78 15.90 -31.02
C TYR A 414 9.19 16.29 -30.55
N ALA A 415 10.10 16.64 -31.46
CA ALA A 415 11.36 17.27 -31.10
C ALA A 415 11.03 18.72 -30.73
N PRO A 416 11.25 19.17 -29.48
CA PRO A 416 11.03 20.57 -29.15
C PRO A 416 11.96 21.44 -30.01
N PRO A 417 11.50 22.62 -30.47
CA PRO A 417 12.35 23.54 -31.21
C PRO A 417 13.54 23.95 -30.33
N ALA A 418 14.73 23.87 -30.93
CA ALA A 418 16.02 24.21 -30.31
C ALA A 418 16.13 25.69 -29.92
#